data_AF-A0A7V2GX60-F1
#
_entry.id   AF-A0A7V2GX60-F1
#
_cell.length_a   1.000
_cell.length_b   1.000
_cell.length_c   1.000
_cell.angle_alpha   90.00
_cell.angle_beta   90.00
_cell.angle_gamma   90.00
#
_symmetry.space_group_name_H-M   'P 1'
#
loop_
_entity.id
_entity.type
_entity.pdbx_description
1 polymer ?
#
loop_
_entity_poly.entity_id
_entity_poly.type
_entity_poly.pdbx_seq_one_letter_code
_entity_poly.pdbx_strand_id
1 'polypeptide(L)'
;MQRRTAELTRQNRDLARLRFALDSSQSATVMADLSGALTYVNPAFVELWGLSAPAQALGRSVLDFWRDPEAVAQVIATVMQQGRWQGRLAASRGDEGTFQVRVSAFAVMD
;
A
#
# COMPACT_ATOMS: atom_id res chain seq x y z
N MET A 1 8.69 1.33 -36.27
CA MET A 1 8.90 2.41 -35.29
C MET A 1 7.59 3.04 -34.83
N GLN A 2 6.77 3.68 -35.68
CA GLN A 2 5.54 4.39 -35.27
C GLN A 2 4.50 3.55 -34.49
N ARG A 3 4.29 2.27 -34.84
CA ARG A 3 3.37 1.36 -34.11
C ARG A 3 3.83 1.05 -32.67
N ARG A 4 5.13 0.87 -32.45
CA ARG A 4 5.69 0.58 -31.11
C ARG A 4 5.61 1.82 -30.20
N THR A 5 5.83 3.01 -30.75
CA THR A 5 5.70 4.28 -30.01
C THR A 5 4.25 4.56 -29.61
N ALA A 6 3.29 4.30 -30.51
CA ALA A 6 1.87 4.45 -30.21
C ALA A 6 1.41 3.47 -29.10
N GLU A 7 1.86 2.22 -29.16
CA GLU A 7 1.54 1.20 -28.15
C GLU A 7 2.11 1.56 -26.77
N LEU A 8 3.40 1.93 -26.69
CA LEU A 8 4.02 2.37 -25.44
C LEU A 8 3.32 3.59 -24.84
N THR A 9 2.91 4.53 -25.68
CA THR A 9 2.19 5.73 -25.24
C THR A 9 0.80 5.37 -24.69
N ARG A 10 0.13 4.39 -25.28
CA ARG A 10 -1.15 3.89 -24.79
C ARG A 10 -0.99 3.20 -23.43
N GLN A 11 0.00 2.31 -23.31
CA GLN A 11 0.33 1.63 -22.05
C GLN A 11 0.64 2.64 -20.93
N ASN A 12 1.47 3.65 -21.21
CA ASN A 12 1.76 4.72 -20.24
C ASN A 12 0.53 5.53 -19.84
N ARG A 13 -0.39 5.82 -20.77
CA ARG A 13 -1.64 6.51 -20.44
C ARG A 13 -2.55 5.68 -19.56
N ASP A 14 -2.66 4.38 -19.82
CA ASP A 14 -3.50 3.50 -19.01
C ASP A 14 -2.91 3.31 -17.61
N LEU A 15 -1.58 3.19 -17.47
CA LEU A 15 -0.91 3.22 -16.17
C LEU A 15 -1.14 4.54 -15.42
N ALA A 16 -1.02 5.69 -16.09
CA ALA A 16 -1.26 7.00 -15.49
C ALA A 16 -2.71 7.14 -14.99
N ARG A 17 -3.69 6.62 -15.74
CA ARG A 17 -5.10 6.62 -15.33
C ARG A 17 -5.35 5.75 -14.10
N LEU A 18 -4.80 4.55 -14.06
CA LEU A 18 -4.91 3.65 -12.90
C LEU A 18 -4.28 4.28 -11.65
N ARG A 19 -3.09 4.87 -11.81
CA ARG A 19 -2.41 5.59 -10.72
C ARG A 19 -3.24 6.76 -10.22
N PHE A 20 -3.79 7.56 -11.13
CA PHE A 20 -4.66 8.68 -10.76
C PHE A 20 -5.90 8.21 -9.98
N ALA A 21 -6.51 7.08 -10.36
CA ALA A 21 -7.65 6.51 -9.64
C ALA A 21 -7.28 6.07 -8.22
N LEU A 22 -6.13 5.42 -8.03
CA LEU A 22 -5.63 5.04 -6.70
C LEU A 22 -5.27 6.26 -5.83
N ASP A 23 -4.63 7.25 -6.44
CA ASP A 23 -4.21 8.48 -5.76
C ASP A 23 -5.41 9.35 -5.34
N SER A 24 -6.54 9.25 -6.06
CA SER A 24 -7.79 9.96 -5.75
C SER A 24 -8.67 9.23 -4.74
N SER A 25 -8.31 7.99 -4.34
CA SER A 25 -9.07 7.22 -3.35
C SER A 25 -8.96 7.85 -1.96
N GLN A 26 -10.08 7.96 -1.26
CA GLN A 26 -10.11 8.37 0.15
C GLN A 26 -9.62 7.27 1.11
N SER A 27 -9.54 6.01 0.63
CA SER A 27 -9.02 4.91 1.43
C SER A 27 -7.50 4.83 1.29
N ALA A 28 -6.81 4.80 2.42
CA ALA A 28 -5.38 4.56 2.47
C ALA A 28 -5.04 3.24 1.79
N THR A 29 -4.24 3.31 0.74
CA THR A 29 -3.85 2.17 -0.09
C THR A 29 -2.32 2.11 -0.15
N VAL A 30 -1.79 0.91 0.09
CA VAL A 30 -0.36 0.64 0.01
C VAL A 30 -0.12 -0.66 -0.75
N MET A 31 1.04 -0.78 -1.37
CA MET A 31 1.57 -2.05 -1.87
C MET A 31 2.97 -2.26 -1.31
N ALA A 32 3.30 -3.52 -1.05
CA ALA A 32 4.62 -3.94 -0.63
C ALA A 32 5.13 -5.04 -1.56
N ASP A 33 6.44 -5.15 -1.72
CA ASP A 33 7.04 -6.32 -2.33
C ASP A 33 7.02 -7.53 -1.37
N LEU A 34 7.52 -8.69 -1.85
CA LEU A 34 7.55 -9.93 -1.06
C LEU A 34 8.49 -9.87 0.15
N SER A 35 9.41 -8.90 0.20
CA SER A 35 10.24 -8.65 1.39
C SER A 35 9.50 -7.83 2.45
N GLY A 36 8.32 -7.31 2.12
CA GLY A 36 7.51 -6.46 2.97
C GLY A 36 7.86 -4.97 2.86
N ALA A 37 8.73 -4.58 1.93
CA ALA A 37 9.08 -3.18 1.70
C ALA A 37 7.98 -2.46 0.91
N LEU A 38 7.50 -1.32 1.40
CA LEU A 38 6.46 -0.54 0.74
C LEU A 38 6.97 -0.01 -0.62
N THR A 39 6.31 -0.42 -1.71
CA THR A 39 6.62 -0.01 -3.10
C THR A 39 5.67 1.06 -3.61
N TYR A 40 4.50 1.20 -3.00
CA TYR A 40 3.52 2.23 -3.31
C TYR A 40 2.76 2.63 -2.05
N VAL A 41 2.48 3.92 -1.94
CA VAL A 41 1.53 4.48 -0.98
C VAL A 41 0.75 5.59 -1.69
N ASN A 42 -0.56 5.68 -1.44
CA ASN A 42 -1.37 6.77 -1.98
C ASN A 42 -1.39 7.99 -1.02
N PRO A 43 -1.89 9.16 -1.47
CA PRO A 43 -1.98 10.36 -0.63
C PRO A 43 -2.79 10.15 0.65
N ALA A 44 -3.88 9.38 0.60
CA ALA A 44 -4.69 9.09 1.77
C ALA A 44 -3.91 8.33 2.86
N PHE A 45 -2.98 7.43 2.48
CA PHE A 45 -2.08 6.80 3.45
C PHE A 45 -1.14 7.81 4.09
N VAL A 46 -0.54 8.70 3.30
CA VAL A 46 0.39 9.74 3.79
C VAL A 46 -0.30 10.64 4.80
N GLU A 47 -1.51 11.11 4.48
CA GLU A 47 -2.33 11.94 5.39
C GLU A 47 -2.76 11.18 6.65
N LEU A 48 -3.26 9.95 6.49
CA LEU A 48 -3.75 9.14 7.60
C LEU A 48 -2.62 8.70 8.55
N TRP A 49 -1.38 8.58 8.07
CA TRP A 49 -0.22 8.30 8.92
C TRP A 49 0.54 9.57 9.35
N GLY A 50 0.07 10.77 9.00
CA GLY A 50 0.72 12.03 9.40
C GLY A 50 2.10 12.23 8.77
N LEU A 51 2.37 11.58 7.64
CA LEU A 51 3.65 11.68 6.94
C LEU A 51 3.71 12.99 6.13
N SER A 52 4.89 13.58 6.03
CA SER A 52 5.09 14.79 5.23
C SER A 52 5.22 14.48 3.74
N ALA A 53 5.68 13.27 3.38
CA ALA A 53 5.83 12.84 2.00
C ALA A 53 5.81 11.31 1.86
N PRO A 54 5.40 10.76 0.70
CA PRO A 54 5.48 9.32 0.41
C PRO A 54 6.86 8.71 0.64
N ALA A 55 7.94 9.47 0.38
CA ALA A 55 9.32 9.02 0.52
C ALA A 55 9.70 8.62 1.97
N GLN A 56 8.94 9.07 2.99
CA GLN A 56 9.13 8.63 4.38
C GLN A 56 8.60 7.22 4.65
N ALA A 57 7.83 6.65 3.72
CA ALA A 57 7.27 5.31 3.81
C ALA A 57 7.86 4.33 2.79
N LEU A 58 8.14 4.79 1.57
CA LEU A 58 8.65 3.93 0.51
C LEU A 58 9.98 3.27 0.91
N GLY A 59 10.08 1.96 0.66
CA GLY A 59 11.23 1.12 1.01
C GLY A 59 11.27 0.64 2.46
N ARG A 60 10.43 1.18 3.34
CA ARG A 60 10.33 0.70 4.74
C ARG A 60 9.47 -0.54 4.83
N SER A 61 9.69 -1.31 5.89
CA SER A 61 8.86 -2.46 6.20
C SER A 61 7.43 -2.01 6.48
N VAL A 62 6.44 -2.70 5.91
CA VAL A 62 5.02 -2.50 6.24
C VAL A 62 4.75 -2.64 7.74
N LEU A 63 5.57 -3.43 8.45
CA LEU A 63 5.45 -3.65 9.90
C LEU A 63 5.69 -2.38 10.73
N ASP A 64 6.47 -1.42 10.22
CA ASP A 64 6.80 -0.18 10.93
C ASP A 64 5.59 0.74 11.17
N PHE A 65 4.48 0.49 10.46
CA PHE A 65 3.30 1.36 10.43
C PHE A 65 2.19 0.91 11.38
N TRP A 66 2.45 -0.13 12.18
CA TRP A 66 1.46 -0.77 13.04
C TRP A 66 1.92 -0.79 14.49
N ARG A 67 0.94 -0.79 15.39
CA ARG A 67 1.20 -0.88 16.84
C ARG A 67 1.70 -2.27 17.26
N ASP A 68 1.19 -3.30 16.60
CA ASP A 68 1.52 -4.70 16.88
C ASP A 68 2.06 -5.35 15.60
N PRO A 69 3.39 -5.31 15.38
CA PRO A 69 4.03 -5.94 14.23
C PRO A 69 3.80 -7.45 14.14
N GLU A 70 3.61 -8.14 15.28
CA GLU A 70 3.41 -9.58 15.30
C GLU A 70 2.02 -9.95 14.78
N ALA A 71 0.99 -9.21 15.19
CA ALA A 71 -0.35 -9.35 14.63
C ALA A 71 -0.36 -9.12 13.11
N VAL A 72 0.41 -8.16 12.61
CA VAL A 72 0.51 -7.86 11.17
C VAL A 72 1.26 -8.96 10.43
N ALA A 73 2.32 -9.53 11.03
CA ALA A 73 3.01 -10.68 10.46
C ALA A 73 2.08 -11.89 10.29
N GLN A 74 1.18 -12.13 11.24
CA GLN A 74 0.14 -13.17 11.12
C GLN A 74 -0.85 -12.88 9.99
N VAL A 75 -1.23 -11.61 9.80
CA VAL A 75 -2.07 -11.19 8.67
C VAL A 75 -1.35 -11.44 7.34
N ILE A 76 -0.07 -11.08 7.23
CA ILE A 76 0.74 -11.33 6.03
C ILE A 76 0.79 -12.83 5.73
N ALA A 77 1.07 -13.66 6.74
CA ALA A 77 1.08 -15.12 6.59
C ALA A 77 -0.28 -15.65 6.11
N THR A 78 -1.37 -15.13 6.66
CA THR A 78 -2.73 -15.49 6.24
C THR A 78 -3.00 -15.10 4.79
N VAL A 79 -2.62 -13.89 4.38
CA VAL A 79 -2.76 -13.40 3.01
C VAL A 79 -1.95 -14.26 2.04
N MET A 80 -0.74 -14.68 2.41
CA MET A 80 0.09 -15.56 1.57
C MET A 80 -0.47 -16.97 1.45
N GLN A 81 -1.09 -17.50 2.50
CA GLN A 81 -1.69 -18.85 2.49
C GLN A 81 -3.08 -18.91 1.85
N GLN A 82 -3.91 -17.88 2.05
CA GLN A 82 -5.33 -17.87 1.72
C GLN A 82 -5.69 -16.87 0.61
N GLY A 83 -4.72 -16.08 0.15
CA GLY A 83 -4.85 -15.06 -0.90
C GLY A 83 -5.44 -13.73 -0.42
N ARG A 84 -6.15 -13.70 0.72
CA ARG A 84 -6.82 -12.48 1.23
C ARG A 84 -7.01 -12.50 2.74
N TRP A 85 -7.19 -11.32 3.30
CA TRP A 85 -7.58 -11.12 4.70
C TRP A 85 -8.37 -9.81 4.86
N GLN A 86 -9.34 -9.79 5.78
CA GLN A 86 -10.04 -8.57 6.17
C GLN A 86 -10.23 -8.53 7.69
N GLY A 87 -10.05 -7.37 8.29
CA GLY A 87 -10.22 -7.20 9.73
C GLY A 87 -9.92 -5.80 10.22
N ARG A 88 -9.77 -5.65 11.53
CA ARG A 88 -9.33 -4.39 12.16
C ARG A 88 -7.93 -4.56 12.73
N LEU A 89 -7.10 -3.54 12.56
CA LEU A 89 -5.74 -3.48 13.11
C LEU A 89 -5.51 -2.09 13.71
N ALA A 90 -4.62 -2.02 14.71
CA ALA A 90 -4.18 -0.77 15.31
C ALA A 90 -2.94 -0.25 14.56
N ALA A 91 -3.12 0.83 13.79
CA ALA A 91 -2.04 1.55 13.13
C ALA A 91 -1.27 2.42 14.14
N SER A 92 0.02 2.66 13.86
CA SER A 92 0.86 3.60 14.61
C SER A 92 1.11 4.85 13.79
N ARG A 93 0.82 6.02 14.40
CA ARG A 93 1.16 7.35 13.88
C ARG A 93 2.43 7.89 14.55
N GLY A 94 3.44 7.03 14.70
CA GLY A 94 4.66 7.36 15.47
C GLY A 94 4.32 7.81 16.89
N ASP A 95 4.88 8.95 17.29
CA ASP A 95 4.71 9.53 18.63
C ASP A 95 3.32 10.13 18.88
N GLU A 96 2.52 10.36 17.83
CA GLU A 96 1.16 10.90 17.95
C GLU A 96 0.13 9.85 18.41
N GLY A 97 0.55 8.58 18.54
CA GLY A 97 -0.26 7.51 19.13
C GLY A 97 -0.77 6.49 18.11
N THR A 98 -1.90 5.87 18.42
CA THR A 98 -2.45 4.73 17.67
C THR A 98 -3.90 4.93 17.30
N PHE A 99 -4.31 4.43 16.14
CA PHE A 99 -5.69 4.51 15.68
C PHE A 99 -6.14 3.20 15.05
N GLN A 100 -7.44 2.90 15.14
CA GLN A 100 -8.02 1.68 14.61
C GLN A 100 -8.39 1.86 13.14
N VAL A 101 -7.95 0.93 12.29
CA VAL A 101 -8.29 0.91 10.86
C VAL A 101 -8.91 -0.42 10.48
N ARG A 102 -9.90 -0.37 9.57
CA ARG A 102 -10.38 -1.56 8.88
C ARG A 102 -9.51 -1.77 7.65
N VAL A 103 -8.95 -2.96 7.53
CA VAL A 103 -7.98 -3.33 6.50
C VAL A 103 -8.57 -4.44 5.65
N SER A 104 -8.36 -4.33 4.33
CA SER A 104 -8.52 -5.42 3.38
C SER A 104 -7.18 -5.62 2.69
N ALA A 105 -6.62 -6.82 2.79
CA ALA A 105 -5.34 -7.18 2.23
C ALA A 105 -5.49 -8.39 1.31
N PHE A 106 -4.73 -8.43 0.23
CA PHE A 106 -4.69 -9.54 -0.70
C PHE A 106 -3.31 -9.63 -1.35
N ALA A 107 -2.91 -10.84 -1.71
CA ALA A 107 -1.70 -11.06 -2.48
C ALA A 107 -2.00 -10.83 -3.96
N VAL A 108 -1.12 -10.10 -4.64
CA VAL A 108 -1.10 -10.03 -6.10
C VAL A 108 0.07 -10.90 -6.54
N MET A 109 -0.23 -12.01 -7.19
CA MET A 109 0.75 -12.93 -7.77
C MET A 109 0.46 -13.00 -9.27
N ASP A 110 1.51 -12.86 -10.09
CA ASP A 110 1.48 -13.11 -11.53
C ASP A 110 1.62 -14.61 -11.84
#